data_AF-A0A2E5JV83-F1
#
_entry.id   AF-A0A2E5JV83-F1
#
_cell.length_a   1.000
_cell.length_b   1.000
_cell.length_c   1.000
_cell.angle_alpha   90.00
_cell.angle_beta   90.00
_cell.angle_gamma   90.00
#
_symmetry.space_group_name_H-M   'P 1'
#
loop_
_entity.id
_entity.type
_entity.pdbx_description
1 polymer ?
#
loop_
_entity_poly.entity_id
_entity_poly.type
_entity_poly.pdbx_seq_one_letter_code
_entity_poly.pdbx_strand_id
1 'polypeptide(L)'
;MIFKYSEVWKRLFHQYLNELKIGNHMKKLPSDLLREHFAKTFFDEPLPDNLRPSAVVLPILFRENQIYIVFNKRSQFVEFHKGEICFPGGGKDDSDVDLTQTALRETKEEMGIDTDSINLIGTMTPTVTRTGFAIKPYVGIIPDNYPYKPFIREVEEIIEVPISHLLNSENIRIETTLTINGLETTFSYKYDSHLIYGATARILSQFLEQLEIIFDLEDTWIYTRNA
;
A
#
# COMPACT_ATOMS: atom_id res chain seq x y z
N MET A 1 -10.49 18.52 2.33
CA MET A 1 -9.98 18.85 3.67
C MET A 1 -8.98 17.76 4.09
N ILE A 2 -7.88 17.57 3.34
CA ILE A 2 -7.14 16.28 3.36
C ILE A 2 -5.70 16.39 3.87
N PHE A 3 -5.07 17.56 4.02
CA PHE A 3 -3.68 17.63 4.53
C PHE A 3 -3.40 18.84 5.42
N LYS A 4 -4.16 19.02 6.51
CA LYS A 4 -3.90 20.09 7.49
C LYS A 4 -3.07 19.64 8.72
N TYR A 5 -2.72 18.36 8.82
CA TYR A 5 -2.16 17.76 10.04
C TYR A 5 -0.73 17.23 9.92
N SER A 6 -0.03 17.50 8.81
CA SER A 6 1.26 16.88 8.48
C SER A 6 2.35 16.96 9.57
N GLU A 7 2.38 18.04 10.37
CA GLU A 7 3.42 18.24 11.39
C GLU A 7 3.09 17.63 12.77
N VAL A 8 1.81 17.55 13.12
CA VAL A 8 1.37 16.90 14.37
C VAL A 8 1.60 15.40 14.27
N TRP A 9 1.27 14.85 13.12
CA TRP A 9 1.40 13.43 12.84
C TRP A 9 2.82 12.92 12.74
N LYS A 10 3.70 13.65 12.05
CA LYS A 10 5.12 13.31 12.03
C LYS A 10 5.65 13.18 13.46
N ARG A 11 5.26 14.09 14.36
CA ARG A 11 5.68 14.05 15.77
C ARG A 11 5.09 12.84 16.50
N LEU A 12 3.79 12.57 16.37
CA LEU A 12 3.12 11.47 17.05
C LEU A 12 3.58 10.10 16.52
N PHE A 13 3.74 9.95 15.21
CA PHE A 13 4.31 8.75 14.60
C PHE A 13 5.74 8.48 15.05
N HIS A 14 6.61 9.50 15.09
CA HIS A 14 7.96 9.35 15.62
C HIS A 14 7.96 9.05 17.13
N GLN A 15 7.03 9.65 17.89
CA GLN A 15 6.87 9.37 19.32
C GLN A 15 6.42 7.93 19.55
N TYR A 16 5.41 7.46 18.83
CA TYR A 16 4.92 6.08 18.86
C TYR A 16 6.03 5.08 18.52
N LEU A 17 6.80 5.32 17.46
CA LEU A 17 7.97 4.50 17.11
C LEU A 17 9.05 4.53 18.19
N ASN A 18 9.24 5.65 18.89
CA ASN A 18 10.16 5.77 20.01
C ASN A 18 9.63 5.08 21.28
N GLU A 19 8.33 5.12 21.54
CA GLU A 19 7.70 4.40 22.67
C GLU A 19 7.81 2.88 22.50
N LEU A 20 7.76 2.39 21.26
CA LEU A 20 8.09 0.99 20.93
C LEU A 20 9.56 0.64 21.22
N LYS A 21 10.49 1.61 21.17
CA LYS A 21 11.91 1.40 21.51
C LYS A 21 12.18 1.41 23.01
N ILE A 22 11.38 2.13 23.80
CA ILE A 22 11.69 2.44 25.21
C ILE A 22 10.99 1.47 26.19
N GLY A 23 9.91 0.79 25.79
CA GLY A 23 9.10 -0.03 26.69
C GLY A 23 9.35 -1.54 26.61
N ASN A 24 10.18 -2.08 27.52
CA ASN A 24 10.39 -3.53 27.71
C ASN A 24 9.21 -4.26 28.41
N HIS A 25 7.97 -3.79 28.21
CA HIS A 25 6.75 -4.39 28.76
C HIS A 25 5.72 -4.56 27.66
N MET A 26 5.65 -5.77 27.09
CA MET A 26 4.63 -6.30 26.16
C MET A 26 3.69 -5.26 25.52
N LYS A 27 4.20 -4.38 24.65
CA LYS A 27 3.40 -3.60 23.71
C LYS A 27 3.39 -4.36 22.38
N LYS A 28 2.19 -4.54 21.80
CA LYS A 28 1.94 -5.27 20.54
C LYS A 28 2.88 -4.78 19.44
N LEU A 29 3.33 -5.69 18.57
CA LEU A 29 4.15 -5.31 17.42
C LEU A 29 3.35 -4.38 16.49
N PRO A 30 3.99 -3.46 15.73
CA PRO A 30 3.32 -2.67 14.71
C PRO A 30 2.45 -3.51 13.77
N SER A 31 2.93 -4.72 13.43
CA SER A 31 2.17 -5.70 12.65
C SER A 31 0.87 -6.15 13.32
N ASP A 32 0.86 -6.32 14.65
CA ASP A 32 -0.31 -6.75 15.41
C ASP A 32 -1.34 -5.61 15.49
N LEU A 33 -0.87 -4.38 15.67
CA LEU A 33 -1.73 -3.19 15.72
C LEU A 33 -2.35 -2.90 14.36
N LEU A 34 -1.57 -3.01 13.29
CA LEU A 34 -2.08 -2.97 11.93
C LEU A 34 -3.08 -4.10 11.70
N ARG A 35 -2.76 -5.34 12.09
CA ARG A 35 -3.68 -6.48 11.92
C ARG A 35 -5.02 -6.27 12.65
N GLU A 36 -5.00 -5.83 13.90
CA GLU A 36 -6.22 -5.62 14.69
C GLU A 36 -7.09 -4.49 14.16
N HIS A 37 -6.48 -3.42 13.66
CA HIS A 37 -7.23 -2.30 13.10
C HIS A 37 -7.67 -2.57 11.66
N PHE A 38 -6.80 -3.11 10.81
CA PHE A 38 -7.15 -3.45 9.44
C PHE A 38 -8.22 -4.53 9.35
N ALA A 39 -8.24 -5.50 10.27
CA ALA A 39 -9.33 -6.47 10.36
C ALA A 39 -10.72 -5.83 10.66
N LYS A 40 -10.76 -4.60 11.14
CA LYS A 40 -12.01 -3.87 11.48
C LYS A 40 -12.38 -2.78 10.46
N THR A 41 -11.42 -2.32 9.65
CA THR A 41 -11.58 -1.14 8.78
C THR A 41 -11.71 -1.51 7.30
N PHE A 42 -11.35 -2.74 6.92
CA PHE A 42 -11.42 -3.19 5.55
C PHE A 42 -12.75 -3.84 5.19
N PHE A 43 -13.47 -3.18 4.30
CA PHE A 43 -14.66 -3.75 3.68
C PHE A 43 -14.24 -4.68 2.54
N ASP A 44 -14.69 -5.93 2.60
CA ASP A 44 -14.62 -6.81 1.45
C ASP A 44 -15.69 -6.39 0.44
N GLU A 45 -15.42 -5.27 -0.25
CA GLU A 45 -16.29 -4.78 -1.31
C GLU A 45 -16.14 -5.67 -2.56
N PRO A 46 -17.26 -6.08 -3.18
CA PRO A 46 -17.22 -6.82 -4.42
C PRO A 46 -16.61 -5.97 -5.54
N LEU A 47 -15.97 -6.63 -6.51
CA LEU A 47 -15.54 -5.93 -7.72
C LEU A 47 -16.76 -5.38 -8.47
N PRO A 48 -16.65 -4.18 -9.07
CA PRO A 48 -17.69 -3.69 -9.97
C PRO A 48 -17.88 -4.61 -11.17
N ASP A 49 -19.14 -4.79 -11.59
CA ASP A 49 -19.50 -5.64 -12.73
C ASP A 49 -18.94 -5.12 -14.07
N ASN A 50 -18.82 -6.02 -15.06
CA ASN A 50 -18.40 -5.71 -16.44
C ASN A 50 -16.98 -5.15 -16.60
N LEU A 51 -16.12 -5.33 -15.60
CA LEU A 51 -14.70 -4.98 -15.65
C LEU A 51 -13.82 -6.22 -15.60
N ARG A 52 -12.59 -6.12 -16.11
CA ARG A 52 -11.62 -7.22 -16.04
C ARG A 52 -11.08 -7.31 -14.62
N PRO A 53 -11.24 -8.46 -13.93
CA PRO A 53 -10.73 -8.64 -12.58
C PRO A 53 -9.19 -8.61 -12.55
N SER A 54 -8.64 -7.90 -11.58
CA SER A 54 -7.21 -7.84 -11.29
C SER A 54 -7.00 -7.77 -9.78
N ALA A 55 -5.87 -8.24 -9.30
CA ALA A 55 -5.51 -8.17 -7.89
C ALA A 55 -4.05 -7.80 -7.71
N VAL A 56 -3.76 -7.04 -6.65
CA VAL A 56 -2.41 -6.60 -6.29
C VAL A 56 -2.15 -6.82 -4.82
N VAL A 57 -0.89 -7.04 -4.44
CA VAL A 57 -0.44 -6.96 -3.05
C VAL A 57 0.19 -5.60 -2.82
N LEU A 58 -0.26 -4.87 -1.81
CA LEU A 58 0.44 -3.74 -1.19
C LEU A 58 1.34 -4.32 -0.10
N PRO A 59 2.65 -4.51 -0.35
CA PRO A 59 3.54 -5.19 0.58
C PRO A 59 4.09 -4.17 1.59
N ILE A 60 4.00 -4.54 2.87
CA ILE A 60 4.51 -3.78 4.01
C ILE A 60 5.70 -4.53 4.59
N LEU A 61 6.79 -3.80 4.78
CA LEU A 61 8.02 -4.29 5.38
C LEU A 61 8.35 -3.47 6.63
N PHE A 62 8.79 -4.13 7.70
CA PHE A 62 9.29 -3.49 8.92
C PHE A 62 10.80 -3.70 9.02
N ARG A 63 11.57 -2.62 9.02
CA ARG A 63 13.03 -2.66 9.16
C ARG A 63 13.50 -1.52 10.06
N GLU A 64 14.31 -1.83 11.06
CA GLU A 64 14.96 -0.84 11.95
C GLU A 64 13.99 0.24 12.49
N ASN A 65 12.79 -0.19 12.93
CA ASN A 65 11.69 0.67 13.41
C ASN A 65 11.10 1.62 12.37
N GLN A 66 11.30 1.35 11.08
CA GLN A 66 10.64 2.03 9.98
C GLN A 66 9.69 1.08 9.25
N ILE A 67 8.67 1.67 8.64
CA ILE A 67 7.70 0.97 7.81
C ILE A 67 7.96 1.38 6.37
N TYR A 68 8.07 0.40 5.49
CA TYR A 68 8.26 0.60 4.06
C TYR A 68 7.08 0.01 3.29
N ILE A 69 6.71 0.68 2.21
CA ILE A 69 5.84 0.14 1.19
C ILE A 69 6.69 -0.26 0.01
N VAL A 70 6.49 -1.49 -0.49
CA VAL A 70 7.30 -2.05 -1.56
C VAL A 70 6.55 -1.96 -2.89
N PHE A 71 7.26 -1.57 -3.94
CA PHE A 71 6.75 -1.42 -5.30
C PHE A 71 7.65 -2.12 -6.31
N ASN A 72 7.07 -2.42 -7.47
CA ASN A 72 7.79 -2.81 -8.68
C ASN A 72 7.87 -1.60 -9.62
N LYS A 73 9.02 -1.43 -10.26
CA LYS A 73 9.13 -0.68 -11.52
C LYS A 73 8.99 -1.66 -12.67
N ARG A 74 7.94 -1.49 -13.47
CA ARG A 74 7.69 -2.35 -14.62
C ARG A 74 8.82 -2.23 -15.65
N SER A 75 9.21 -3.36 -16.23
CA SER A 75 10.26 -3.38 -17.25
C SER A 75 9.87 -2.63 -18.53
N GLN A 76 10.82 -2.44 -19.43
CA GLN A 76 10.54 -1.91 -20.78
C GLN A 76 9.99 -2.97 -21.75
N PHE A 77 9.99 -4.25 -21.33
CA PHE A 77 9.61 -5.40 -22.16
C PHE A 77 8.12 -5.75 -22.03
N VAL A 78 7.43 -5.28 -21.00
CA VAL A 78 5.98 -5.53 -20.84
C VAL A 78 5.16 -4.82 -21.91
N GLU A 79 4.01 -5.37 -22.27
CA GLU A 79 3.16 -4.79 -23.33
C GLU A 79 2.56 -3.44 -22.93
N PHE A 80 2.12 -3.31 -21.68
CA PHE A 80 1.45 -2.13 -21.14
C PHE A 80 2.19 -1.54 -19.94
N HIS A 81 2.05 -0.22 -19.75
CA HIS A 81 2.52 0.48 -18.54
C HIS A 81 4.04 0.36 -18.29
N LYS A 82 4.84 0.42 -19.36
CA LYS A 82 6.31 0.30 -19.30
C LYS A 82 6.93 1.37 -18.38
N GLY A 83 7.81 0.97 -17.48
CA GLY A 83 8.49 1.86 -16.55
C GLY A 83 7.63 2.45 -15.44
N GLU A 84 6.33 2.13 -15.39
CA GLU A 84 5.44 2.63 -14.34
C GLU A 84 5.75 1.97 -12.99
N ILE A 85 5.55 2.71 -11.90
CA ILE A 85 5.62 2.16 -10.55
C ILE A 85 4.27 1.56 -10.19
N CYS A 86 4.27 0.28 -9.86
CA CYS A 86 3.08 -0.46 -9.50
C CYS A 86 3.29 -1.32 -8.25
N PHE A 87 2.17 -1.70 -7.64
CA PHE A 87 2.19 -2.83 -6.72
C PHE A 87 2.37 -4.13 -7.51
N PRO A 88 2.99 -5.17 -6.92
CA PRO A 88 3.01 -6.49 -7.52
C PRO A 88 1.59 -7.02 -7.71
N GLY A 89 1.32 -7.59 -8.87
CA GLY A 89 -0.02 -8.07 -9.20
C GLY A 89 -0.36 -8.00 -10.68
N GLY A 90 -1.54 -8.50 -11.02
CA GLY A 90 -1.93 -8.70 -12.41
C GLY A 90 -3.39 -9.03 -12.61
N GLY A 91 -3.75 -9.42 -13.83
CA GLY A 91 -5.09 -9.86 -14.16
C GLY A 91 -5.37 -11.25 -13.59
N LYS A 92 -6.64 -11.53 -13.27
CA LYS A 92 -7.04 -12.87 -12.84
C LYS A 92 -6.92 -13.85 -14.00
N ASP A 93 -6.24 -14.97 -13.76
CA ASP A 93 -6.20 -16.11 -14.68
C ASP A 93 -7.41 -17.03 -14.46
N ASP A 94 -7.77 -17.80 -15.48
CA ASP A 94 -8.85 -18.79 -15.39
C ASP A 94 -8.53 -19.92 -14.40
N SER A 95 -7.24 -20.19 -14.18
CA SER A 95 -6.74 -21.16 -13.19
C SER A 95 -6.74 -20.64 -11.76
N ASP A 96 -6.88 -19.33 -11.55
CA ASP A 96 -6.99 -18.74 -10.21
C ASP A 96 -8.39 -19.01 -9.65
N VAL A 97 -8.45 -19.64 -8.47
CA VAL A 97 -9.69 -19.92 -7.73
C VAL A 97 -10.35 -18.61 -7.29
N ASP A 98 -9.57 -17.64 -6.85
CA ASP A 98 -10.03 -16.33 -6.42
C ASP A 98 -8.96 -15.23 -6.64
N LEU A 99 -9.31 -13.98 -6.31
CA LEU A 99 -8.42 -12.83 -6.44
C LEU A 99 -7.26 -12.84 -5.43
N THR A 100 -7.41 -13.56 -4.33
CA THR A 100 -6.34 -13.73 -3.34
C THR A 100 -5.22 -14.55 -3.96
N GLN A 101 -5.57 -15.65 -4.62
CA GLN A 101 -4.63 -16.48 -5.37
C GLN A 101 -3.98 -15.69 -6.50
N THR A 102 -4.75 -14.89 -7.25
CA THR A 102 -4.18 -14.00 -8.28
C THR A 102 -3.11 -13.09 -7.69
N ALA A 103 -3.40 -12.35 -6.61
CA ALA A 103 -2.45 -11.43 -6.01
C ALA A 103 -1.16 -12.13 -5.55
N LEU A 104 -1.29 -13.30 -4.91
CA LEU A 104 -0.16 -14.08 -4.40
C LEU A 104 0.67 -14.72 -5.51
N ARG A 105 0.03 -15.29 -6.54
CA ARG A 105 0.68 -15.88 -7.71
C ARG A 105 1.51 -14.83 -8.45
N GLU A 106 0.89 -13.71 -8.80
CA GLU A 106 1.55 -12.61 -9.52
C GLU A 106 2.71 -12.05 -8.70
N THR A 107 2.53 -11.85 -7.39
CA THR A 107 3.64 -11.39 -6.52
C THR A 107 4.81 -12.37 -6.50
N LYS A 108 4.53 -13.68 -6.51
CA LYS A 108 5.56 -14.71 -6.60
C LYS A 108 6.27 -14.70 -7.95
N GLU A 109 5.53 -14.57 -9.05
CA GLU A 109 6.06 -14.55 -10.41
C GLU A 109 6.93 -13.30 -10.66
N GLU A 110 6.44 -12.13 -10.24
CA GLU A 110 7.12 -10.85 -10.46
C GLU A 110 8.33 -10.66 -9.53
N MET A 111 8.20 -10.99 -8.24
CA MET A 111 9.21 -10.66 -7.21
C MET A 111 9.94 -11.86 -6.61
N GLY A 112 9.47 -13.08 -6.85
CA GLY A 112 10.02 -14.29 -6.23
C GLY A 112 9.68 -14.46 -4.75
N ILE A 113 8.65 -13.76 -4.26
CA ILE A 113 8.21 -13.89 -2.87
C ILE A 113 7.33 -15.14 -2.75
N ASP A 114 7.71 -16.07 -1.89
CA ASP A 114 6.89 -17.26 -1.64
C ASP A 114 5.56 -16.84 -1.00
N THR A 115 4.46 -17.42 -1.48
CA THR A 115 3.10 -17.07 -1.05
C THR A 115 2.92 -17.18 0.46
N ASP A 116 3.55 -18.20 1.07
CA ASP A 116 3.48 -18.46 2.51
C ASP A 116 4.29 -17.46 3.35
N SER A 117 5.16 -16.67 2.71
CA SER A 117 5.89 -15.58 3.35
C SER A 117 5.06 -14.30 3.44
N ILE A 118 3.96 -14.20 2.68
CA ILE A 118 3.10 -13.02 2.66
C ILE A 118 1.97 -13.22 3.65
N ASN A 119 2.01 -12.51 4.77
CA ASN A 119 0.92 -12.48 5.73
C ASN A 119 -0.11 -11.42 5.31
N LEU A 120 -1.16 -11.84 4.62
CA LEU A 120 -2.27 -10.95 4.24
C LEU A 120 -3.08 -10.53 5.48
N ILE A 121 -3.22 -9.22 5.68
CA ILE A 121 -3.87 -8.63 6.85
C ILE A 121 -5.22 -7.95 6.54
N GLY A 122 -5.56 -7.82 5.26
CA GLY A 122 -6.86 -7.31 4.82
C GLY A 122 -6.90 -6.89 3.36
N THR A 123 -8.04 -6.34 2.93
CA THR A 123 -8.28 -5.91 1.53
C THR A 123 -8.91 -4.54 1.45
N MET A 124 -8.56 -3.76 0.45
CA MET A 124 -9.09 -2.41 0.28
C MET A 124 -10.27 -2.34 -0.70
N THR A 125 -10.96 -1.19 -0.71
CA THR A 125 -11.95 -0.86 -1.74
C THR A 125 -11.32 -1.00 -3.14
N PRO A 126 -12.00 -1.67 -4.09
CA PRO A 126 -11.48 -1.84 -5.44
C PRO A 126 -11.21 -0.52 -6.15
N THR A 127 -10.12 -0.47 -6.92
CA THR A 127 -9.77 0.68 -7.76
C THR A 127 -10.02 0.35 -9.23
N VAL A 128 -10.87 1.16 -9.88
CA VAL A 128 -11.13 1.03 -11.32
C VAL A 128 -10.07 1.77 -12.14
N THR A 129 -9.59 1.14 -13.21
CA THR A 129 -8.67 1.76 -14.16
C THR A 129 -9.42 2.30 -15.38
N ARG A 130 -8.80 3.26 -16.07
CA ARG A 130 -9.32 3.77 -17.36
C ARG A 130 -9.24 2.73 -18.49
N THR A 131 -8.46 1.67 -18.29
CA THR A 131 -8.27 0.55 -19.21
C THR A 131 -9.27 -0.59 -18.99
N GLY A 132 -10.24 -0.42 -18.08
CA GLY A 132 -11.33 -1.37 -17.87
C GLY A 132 -11.00 -2.50 -16.90
N PHE A 133 -10.02 -2.32 -16.03
CA PHE A 133 -9.73 -3.26 -14.94
C PHE A 133 -10.36 -2.80 -13.63
N ALA A 134 -10.77 -3.77 -12.82
CA ALA A 134 -11.15 -3.59 -11.42
C ALA A 134 -10.08 -4.26 -10.56
N ILE A 135 -9.24 -3.44 -9.92
CA ILE A 135 -8.11 -3.91 -9.12
C ILE A 135 -8.56 -4.07 -7.67
N LYS A 136 -8.48 -5.29 -7.12
CA LYS A 136 -8.65 -5.59 -5.70
C LYS A 136 -7.29 -5.49 -4.99
N PRO A 137 -7.07 -4.52 -4.09
CA PRO A 137 -5.81 -4.42 -3.35
C PRO A 137 -5.86 -5.28 -2.08
N TYR A 138 -4.82 -6.08 -1.88
CA TYR A 138 -4.58 -6.87 -0.68
C TYR A 138 -3.40 -6.27 0.09
N VAL A 139 -3.56 -6.02 1.38
CA VAL A 139 -2.47 -5.53 2.22
C VAL A 139 -1.75 -6.74 2.83
N GLY A 140 -0.45 -6.86 2.59
CA GLY A 140 0.35 -8.01 3.04
C GLY A 140 1.61 -7.57 3.75
N ILE A 141 1.94 -8.24 4.85
CA ILE A 141 3.24 -8.07 5.53
C ILE A 141 4.21 -9.11 4.99
N ILE A 142 5.41 -8.67 4.62
CA ILE A 142 6.50 -9.54 4.16
C ILE A 142 7.66 -9.54 5.17
N PRO A 143 8.50 -10.59 5.19
CA PRO A 143 9.64 -10.66 6.10
C PRO A 143 10.68 -9.58 5.79
N ASP A 144 11.34 -9.07 6.83
CA ASP A 144 12.52 -8.21 6.64
C ASP A 144 13.64 -8.97 5.87
N ASN A 145 14.40 -8.22 5.06
CA ASN A 145 15.51 -8.72 4.25
C ASN A 145 15.14 -9.90 3.34
N TYR A 146 13.94 -9.90 2.77
CA TYR A 146 13.54 -10.93 1.82
C TYR A 146 14.47 -10.89 0.58
N PRO A 147 15.10 -12.01 0.19
CA PRO A 147 16.00 -12.05 -0.96
C PRO A 147 15.17 -12.09 -2.25
N TYR A 148 14.67 -10.93 -2.69
CA TYR A 148 13.85 -10.84 -3.90
C TYR A 148 14.55 -11.46 -5.11
N LYS A 149 13.77 -12.10 -5.96
CA LYS A 149 14.21 -12.69 -7.23
C LYS A 149 13.31 -12.15 -8.34
N PRO A 150 13.46 -10.86 -8.71
CA PRO A 150 12.57 -10.25 -9.67
C PRO A 150 12.69 -10.94 -11.02
N PHE A 151 11.55 -11.18 -11.67
CA PHE A 151 11.56 -11.64 -13.05
C PHE A 151 11.85 -10.46 -13.98
N ILE A 152 13.10 -10.37 -14.46
CA ILE A 152 13.62 -9.20 -15.19
C ILE A 152 12.82 -8.81 -16.44
N ARG A 153 12.04 -9.74 -17.00
CA ARG A 153 11.15 -9.44 -18.14
C ARG A 153 9.94 -8.61 -17.73
N GLU A 154 9.56 -8.62 -16.46
CA GLU A 154 8.40 -7.91 -15.95
C GLU A 154 8.77 -6.80 -14.96
N VAL A 155 9.78 -7.04 -14.12
CA VAL A 155 10.24 -6.10 -13.09
C VAL A 155 11.68 -5.66 -13.38
N GLU A 156 11.86 -4.37 -13.62
CA GLU A 156 13.19 -3.75 -13.79
C GLU A 156 13.87 -3.48 -12.43
N GLU A 157 13.08 -3.09 -11.44
CA GLU A 157 13.57 -2.62 -10.15
C GLU A 157 12.51 -2.86 -9.06
N ILE A 158 12.94 -3.21 -7.85
CA ILE A 158 12.09 -3.24 -6.65
C ILE A 158 12.45 -2.02 -5.81
N ILE A 159 11.44 -1.28 -5.40
CA ILE A 159 11.60 -0.01 -4.69
C ILE A 159 10.93 -0.12 -3.33
N GLU A 160 11.69 0.12 -2.26
CA GLU A 160 11.18 0.17 -0.90
C GLU A 160 11.10 1.63 -0.44
N VAL A 161 9.88 2.16 -0.29
CA VAL A 161 9.68 3.56 0.06
C VAL A 161 9.26 3.69 1.52
N PRO A 162 9.99 4.45 2.37
CA PRO A 162 9.57 4.69 3.75
C PRO A 162 8.20 5.38 3.78
N ILE A 163 7.29 4.93 4.65
CA ILE A 163 5.99 5.58 4.85
C ILE A 163 6.15 7.06 5.23
N SER A 164 7.18 7.39 6.02
CA SER A 164 7.47 8.79 6.39
C SER A 164 7.72 9.69 5.18
N HIS A 165 8.30 9.15 4.11
CA HIS A 165 8.51 9.86 2.85
C HIS A 165 7.19 10.07 2.10
N LEU A 166 6.36 9.03 2.06
CA LEU A 166 5.04 9.04 1.39
C LEU A 166 4.02 9.94 2.09
N LEU A 167 4.18 10.19 3.39
CA LEU A 167 3.35 11.12 4.18
C LEU A 167 3.86 12.56 4.15
N ASN A 168 5.07 12.82 3.63
CA ASN A 168 5.59 14.17 3.55
C ASN A 168 4.92 14.93 2.41
N SER A 169 4.19 16.00 2.74
CA SER A 169 3.47 16.84 1.77
C SER A 169 4.34 17.42 0.66
N GLU A 170 5.66 17.58 0.87
CA GLU A 170 6.58 18.03 -0.18
C GLU A 170 6.79 16.99 -1.30
N ASN A 171 6.53 15.72 -1.00
CA ASN A 171 6.65 14.61 -1.94
C ASN A 171 5.31 14.22 -2.59
N ILE A 172 4.21 14.88 -2.19
CA ILE A 172 2.86 14.58 -2.67
C ILE A 172 2.37 15.73 -3.53
N ARG A 173 1.88 15.42 -4.73
CA ARG A 173 1.14 16.37 -5.56
C ARG A 173 -0.30 15.91 -5.70
N ILE A 174 -1.21 16.84 -5.43
CA ILE A 174 -2.66 16.63 -5.48
C ILE A 174 -3.22 17.61 -6.49
N GLU A 175 -3.93 17.10 -7.49
CA GLU A 175 -4.51 17.91 -8.54
C GLU A 175 -5.98 17.58 -8.70
N THR A 176 -6.82 18.61 -8.67
CA THR A 176 -8.25 18.47 -8.96
C THR A 176 -8.52 19.11 -10.31
N THR A 177 -9.03 18.31 -11.25
CA THR A 177 -9.35 18.73 -12.61
C THR A 177 -10.85 18.59 -12.85
N LEU A 178 -11.46 19.57 -13.53
CA LEU A 178 -12.83 19.44 -14.01
C LEU A 178 -12.86 18.58 -15.28
N THR A 179 -13.53 17.44 -15.20
CA THR A 179 -13.73 16.50 -16.31
C THR A 179 -15.19 16.52 -16.76
N ILE A 180 -15.50 15.81 -17.85
CA ILE A 180 -16.89 15.58 -18.29
C ILE A 180 -17.74 14.86 -17.23
N ASN A 181 -17.09 14.15 -16.29
CA ASN A 181 -17.72 13.41 -15.21
C ASN A 181 -17.72 14.20 -13.88
N GLY A 182 -17.36 15.48 -13.91
CA GLY A 182 -17.23 16.32 -12.71
C GLY A 182 -15.77 16.48 -12.25
N LEU A 183 -15.60 16.90 -10.99
CA LEU A 183 -14.27 17.09 -10.42
C LEU A 183 -13.60 15.73 -10.16
N GLU A 184 -12.42 15.52 -10.74
CA GLU A 184 -11.56 14.37 -10.49
C GLU A 184 -10.31 14.82 -9.75
N THR A 185 -10.07 14.25 -8.56
CA THR A 185 -8.83 14.47 -7.81
C THR A 185 -7.86 13.33 -8.07
N THR A 186 -6.62 13.68 -8.39
CA THR A 186 -5.53 12.74 -8.65
C THR A 186 -4.37 12.99 -7.69
N PHE A 187 -3.65 11.92 -7.39
CA PHE A 187 -2.50 11.91 -6.49
C PHE A 187 -1.27 11.45 -7.27
N SER A 188 -0.12 12.03 -6.93
CA SER A 188 1.17 11.50 -7.32
C SER A 188 2.19 11.68 -6.20
N TYR A 189 3.07 10.68 -6.06
CA TYR A 189 4.10 10.64 -5.03
C TYR A 189 5.46 10.56 -5.71
N LYS A 190 6.37 11.44 -5.32
CA LYS A 190 7.75 11.43 -5.80
C LYS A 190 8.63 10.70 -4.79
N TYR A 191 9.46 9.79 -5.27
CA TYR A 191 10.56 9.19 -4.50
C TYR A 191 11.79 9.09 -5.39
N ASP A 192 12.89 9.71 -5.00
CA ASP A 192 14.09 9.86 -5.84
C ASP A 192 13.79 10.29 -7.28
N SER A 193 14.05 9.41 -8.24
CA SER A 193 13.80 9.62 -9.68
C SER A 193 12.47 9.04 -10.16
N HIS A 194 11.73 8.39 -9.27
CA HIS A 194 10.49 7.68 -9.58
C HIS A 194 9.26 8.54 -9.25
N LEU A 195 8.23 8.36 -10.06
CA LEU A 195 6.92 8.96 -9.87
C LEU A 195 5.87 7.86 -9.75
N ILE A 196 5.21 7.80 -8.61
CA ILE A 196 4.07 6.91 -8.35
C ILE A 196 2.81 7.70 -8.69
N TYR A 197 2.03 7.26 -9.68
CA TYR A 197 0.83 7.95 -10.14
C TYR A 197 -0.27 6.96 -10.54
N GLY A 198 -1.40 7.47 -11.01
CA GLY A 198 -2.47 6.66 -11.58
C GLY A 198 -3.13 5.72 -10.56
N ALA A 199 -3.38 4.47 -10.97
CA ALA A 199 -4.04 3.49 -10.10
C ALA A 199 -3.23 3.19 -8.83
N THR A 200 -1.91 3.07 -8.97
CA THR A 200 -0.99 2.85 -7.83
C THR A 200 -1.10 3.96 -6.80
N ALA A 201 -1.06 5.22 -7.23
CA ALA A 201 -1.19 6.36 -6.32
C ALA A 201 -2.58 6.46 -5.67
N ARG A 202 -3.65 6.06 -6.37
CA ARG A 202 -5.00 6.00 -5.78
C ARG A 202 -5.12 4.93 -4.71
N ILE A 203 -4.58 3.74 -4.95
CA ILE A 203 -4.54 2.66 -3.94
C ILE A 203 -3.69 3.10 -2.75
N LEU A 204 -2.51 3.68 -3.01
CA LEU A 204 -1.64 4.17 -1.96
C LEU A 204 -2.29 5.27 -1.12
N SER A 205 -2.98 6.23 -1.76
CA SER A 205 -3.68 7.30 -1.04
C SER A 205 -4.77 6.76 -0.12
N GLN A 206 -5.56 5.78 -0.57
CA GLN A 206 -6.56 5.12 0.27
C GLN A 206 -5.91 4.43 1.48
N PHE A 207 -4.74 3.81 1.28
CA PHE A 207 -4.03 3.09 2.33
C PHE A 207 -3.50 4.07 3.38
N LEU A 208 -2.87 5.17 2.93
CA LEU A 208 -2.33 6.19 3.81
C LEU A 208 -3.43 6.92 4.59
N GLU A 209 -4.59 7.18 3.99
CA GLU A 209 -5.74 7.78 4.68
C GLU A 209 -6.26 6.88 5.80
N GLN A 210 -6.39 5.58 5.56
CA GLN A 210 -6.79 4.63 6.59
C GLN A 210 -5.73 4.49 7.69
N LEU A 211 -4.46 4.51 7.31
CA LEU A 211 -3.35 4.46 8.26
C LEU A 211 -3.33 5.69 9.17
N GLU A 212 -3.61 6.88 8.61
CA GLU A 212 -3.78 8.12 9.39
C GLU A 212 -4.93 7.97 10.40
N ILE A 213 -6.10 7.46 9.99
CA ILE A 213 -7.22 7.20 10.91
C ILE A 213 -6.81 6.25 12.06
N ILE A 214 -6.07 5.19 11.76
CA ILE A 214 -5.65 4.19 12.76
C ILE A 214 -4.77 4.83 13.83
N PHE A 215 -3.77 5.62 13.42
CA PHE A 215 -2.90 6.27 14.38
C PHE A 215 -3.64 7.29 15.26
N ASP A 216 -4.75 7.86 14.77
CA ASP A 216 -5.46 8.99 15.41
C ASP A 216 -6.32 8.42 16.53
N LEU A 217 -6.90 7.26 16.23
CA LEU A 217 -7.62 6.43 17.18
C LEU A 217 -6.70 5.92 18.30
N GLU A 218 -5.46 5.55 18.01
CA GLU A 218 -4.52 5.12 19.05
C GLU A 218 -4.07 6.27 19.95
N ASP A 219 -3.75 7.44 19.39
CA ASP A 219 -3.37 8.61 20.19
C ASP A 219 -4.52 9.03 21.12
N THR A 220 -5.75 9.13 20.60
CA THR A 220 -6.93 9.43 21.43
C THR A 220 -7.21 8.38 22.50
N TRP A 221 -6.96 7.09 22.22
CA TRP A 221 -7.06 6.01 23.22
C TRP A 221 -5.99 6.08 24.32
N ILE A 222 -4.75 6.41 23.96
CA ILE A 222 -3.63 6.54 24.92
C ILE A 222 -3.86 7.74 25.83
N TYR A 223 -4.35 8.86 25.29
CA TYR A 223 -4.67 10.05 26.08
C TYR A 223 -5.83 9.84 27.05
N THR A 224 -6.84 9.03 26.69
CA THR A 224 -7.99 8.75 27.56
C THR A 224 -7.71 7.76 28.70
N ARG A 225 -6.65 6.94 28.60
CA ARG A 225 -6.24 6.01 29.67
C ARG A 225 -5.26 6.59 30.70
N ASN A 226 -4.60 7.69 30.36
CA ASN A 226 -3.61 8.34 31.23
C ASN A 226 -4.13 9.64 31.88
N ALA A 227 -5.43 9.90 31.79
CA ALA A 227 -6.14 11.01 32.42
C ALA A 227 -7.00 10.55 33.60
#